data_AF-A0A7M3XJF0-F1
#
_entry.id   AF-A0A7M3XJF0-F1
#
_cell.length_a   1.000
_cell.length_b   1.000
_cell.length_c   1.000
_cell.angle_alpha   90.00
_cell.angle_beta   90.00
_cell.angle_gamma   90.00
#
_symmetry.space_group_name_H-M   'P 1'
#
loop_
_entity.id
_entity.type
_entity.pdbx_description
1 polymer ?
#
loop_
_entity_poly.entity_id
_entity_poly.type
_entity_poly.pdbx_seq_one_letter_code
_entity_poly.pdbx_strand_id
1 'polypeptide(L)'
;MSGIMDTVNEQIDAANDLNPLIKVGLSIIFTVIGYYIVKYTIVRPWGRVVMSTDTAWDDKLHRPIANRAYFFLFVGAAQLSTLWISNQSEFNDTLAPYFSAIYILTATSIASVSIKHIIPMVMDRFTEKSSVTVSGSNPLITFTLRFAIWFGGLYLALTEIGVELFGVLASLAVFSLIIGLAIQQTLGNIVNSFLLAIDRPFEIGDRIEVDGTWGSVVGTGILSTKVLDRDERLVVIPNNTLVQSTIINHARGGGDGMA
;
A
#
# COMPACT_ATOMS: atom_id res chain seq x y z
N MET A 1 -28.33 29.91 -41.44
CA MET A 1 -27.51 29.05 -40.56
C MET A 1 -26.24 29.77 -40.07
N SER A 2 -25.70 30.76 -40.80
CA SER A 2 -24.54 31.57 -40.32
C SER A 2 -24.90 32.50 -39.16
N GLY A 3 -26.02 33.25 -39.24
CA GLY A 3 -26.37 34.25 -38.22
C GLY A 3 -26.58 33.69 -36.80
N ILE A 4 -27.04 32.45 -36.64
CA ILE A 4 -27.14 31.80 -35.32
C ILE A 4 -25.75 31.48 -34.78
N MET A 5 -24.85 31.00 -35.64
CA MET A 5 -23.48 30.68 -35.24
C MET A 5 -22.71 31.93 -34.84
N ASP A 6 -22.92 33.04 -35.53
CA ASP A 6 -22.32 34.34 -35.21
C ASP A 6 -22.83 34.86 -33.85
N THR A 7 -24.14 34.76 -33.58
CA THR A 7 -24.68 35.13 -32.26
C THR A 7 -24.21 34.23 -31.12
N VAL A 8 -23.95 32.95 -31.40
CA VAL A 8 -23.41 32.00 -30.41
C VAL A 8 -21.94 32.33 -30.12
N ASN A 9 -21.16 32.63 -31.14
CA ASN A 9 -19.76 33.02 -30.98
C ASN A 9 -19.63 34.34 -30.21
N GLU A 10 -20.47 35.34 -30.49
CA GLU A 10 -20.49 36.61 -29.75
C GLU A 10 -20.79 36.41 -28.26
N GLN A 11 -21.68 35.48 -27.90
CA GLN A 11 -21.95 35.12 -26.51
C GLN A 11 -20.79 34.36 -25.84
N ILE A 12 -20.07 33.52 -26.59
CA ILE A 12 -18.89 32.82 -26.10
C ILE A 12 -17.76 33.81 -25.82
N ASP A 13 -17.54 34.77 -26.71
CA ASP A 13 -16.52 35.80 -26.55
C ASP A 13 -16.85 36.72 -25.36
N ALA A 14 -18.10 37.14 -25.22
CA ALA A 14 -18.58 37.88 -24.05
C ALA A 14 -18.41 37.09 -22.73
N ALA A 15 -18.56 35.76 -22.76
CA ALA A 15 -18.33 34.90 -21.60
C ALA A 15 -16.82 34.71 -21.28
N ASN A 16 -15.95 34.74 -22.30
CA ASN A 16 -14.51 34.64 -22.14
C ASN A 16 -13.87 35.94 -21.61
N ASP A 17 -14.47 37.09 -21.87
CA ASP A 17 -14.03 38.40 -21.36
C ASP A 17 -14.48 38.71 -19.93
N LEU A 18 -15.24 37.81 -19.29
CA LEU A 18 -15.66 37.97 -17.90
C LEU A 18 -14.47 38.00 -16.94
N ASN A 19 -14.62 38.78 -15.85
CA ASN A 19 -13.64 38.84 -14.77
C ASN A 19 -13.35 37.42 -14.21
N PRO A 20 -12.07 37.05 -13.96
CA PRO A 20 -11.71 35.76 -13.38
C PRO A 20 -12.52 35.35 -12.13
N LEU A 21 -12.90 36.31 -11.27
CA LEU A 21 -13.73 36.02 -10.08
C LEU A 21 -15.14 35.56 -10.45
N ILE A 22 -15.72 36.12 -11.51
CA ILE A 22 -17.05 35.71 -12.01
C ILE A 22 -16.98 34.33 -12.64
N LYS A 23 -15.90 34.04 -13.40
CA LYS A 23 -15.65 32.71 -13.96
C LYS A 23 -15.54 31.64 -12.87
N VAL A 24 -14.82 31.90 -11.78
CA VAL A 24 -14.76 31.01 -10.61
C VAL A 24 -16.15 30.76 -10.02
N GLY A 25 -16.95 31.82 -9.83
CA GLY A 25 -18.31 31.70 -9.32
C GLY A 25 -19.21 30.82 -10.20
N LEU A 26 -19.15 31.01 -11.51
CA LEU A 26 -19.89 30.21 -12.50
C LEU A 26 -19.40 28.75 -12.55
N SER A 27 -18.10 28.50 -12.46
CA SER A 27 -17.54 27.14 -12.37
C SER A 27 -18.05 26.37 -11.16
N ILE A 28 -18.19 27.03 -10.00
CA ILE A 28 -18.76 26.42 -8.80
C ILE A 28 -20.23 26.04 -9.04
N ILE A 29 -21.02 26.94 -9.65
CA ILE A 29 -22.42 26.67 -9.99
C ILE A 29 -22.52 25.47 -10.96
N PHE A 30 -21.71 25.43 -12.02
CA PHE A 30 -21.68 24.31 -12.95
C PHE A 30 -21.25 23.00 -12.29
N THR A 31 -20.31 23.04 -11.35
CA THR A 31 -19.90 21.86 -10.56
C THR A 31 -21.08 21.32 -9.73
N VAL A 32 -21.83 22.20 -9.07
CA VAL A 32 -23.01 21.84 -8.27
C VAL A 32 -24.11 21.27 -9.16
N ILE A 33 -24.37 21.89 -10.32
CA ILE A 33 -25.32 21.39 -11.32
C ILE A 33 -24.90 20.00 -11.79
N GLY A 34 -23.63 19.81 -12.17
CA GLY A 34 -23.08 18.52 -12.57
C GLY A 34 -23.23 17.46 -11.49
N TYR A 35 -22.95 17.79 -10.23
CA TYR A 35 -23.17 16.90 -9.09
C TYR A 35 -24.63 16.42 -9.03
N TYR A 36 -25.59 17.33 -9.16
CA TYR A 36 -27.02 16.96 -9.18
C TYR A 36 -27.37 16.12 -10.41
N ILE A 37 -26.84 16.43 -11.60
CA ILE A 37 -27.05 15.62 -12.81
C ILE A 37 -26.57 14.18 -12.58
N VAL A 38 -25.34 13.98 -12.11
CA VAL A 38 -24.81 12.63 -11.83
C VAL A 38 -25.64 11.93 -10.75
N LYS A 39 -26.00 12.64 -9.69
CA LYS A 39 -26.83 12.09 -8.61
C LYS A 39 -28.18 11.59 -9.11
N TYR A 40 -28.85 12.35 -9.98
CA TYR A 40 -30.21 12.05 -10.43
C TYR A 40 -30.27 11.13 -11.65
N THR A 41 -29.26 11.16 -12.53
CA THR A 41 -29.23 10.38 -13.78
C THR A 41 -28.47 9.07 -13.64
N ILE A 42 -27.36 9.04 -12.89
CA ILE A 42 -26.54 7.83 -12.74
C ILE A 42 -26.84 7.16 -11.40
N VAL A 43 -26.65 7.87 -10.29
CA VAL A 43 -26.64 7.26 -8.95
C VAL A 43 -28.03 6.84 -8.48
N ARG A 44 -29.06 7.68 -8.69
CA ARG A 44 -30.45 7.39 -8.28
C ARG A 44 -31.14 6.29 -9.11
N PRO A 45 -31.01 6.25 -10.45
CA PRO A 45 -31.63 5.19 -11.24
C PRO A 45 -30.93 3.85 -11.06
N TRP A 46 -29.62 3.84 -10.81
CA TRP A 46 -28.88 2.63 -10.43
C TRP A 46 -29.51 1.94 -9.23
N GLY A 47 -29.84 2.71 -8.18
CA GLY A 47 -30.55 2.18 -7.00
C GLY A 47 -31.97 1.69 -7.28
N ARG A 48 -32.58 2.01 -8.43
CA ARG A 48 -33.91 1.51 -8.81
C ARG A 48 -33.86 0.27 -9.70
N VAL A 49 -32.82 0.13 -10.52
CA VAL A 49 -32.67 -0.97 -11.49
C VAL A 49 -31.88 -2.14 -10.93
N VAL A 50 -30.92 -1.89 -10.04
CA VAL A 50 -30.03 -2.95 -9.52
C VAL A 50 -30.51 -3.47 -8.15
N MET A 51 -31.09 -2.60 -7.30
CA MET A 51 -31.66 -2.99 -5.99
C MET A 51 -32.98 -3.75 -6.09
N SER A 52 -33.53 -3.97 -7.30
CA SER A 52 -34.64 -4.90 -7.52
C SER A 52 -34.18 -6.37 -7.52
N THR A 53 -32.88 -6.63 -7.34
CA THR A 53 -32.28 -7.96 -7.29
C THR A 53 -31.92 -8.32 -5.86
N ASP A 54 -32.33 -9.50 -5.40
CA ASP A 54 -32.29 -9.97 -4.00
C ASP A 54 -30.86 -10.36 -3.52
N THR A 55 -29.84 -9.56 -3.84
CA THR A 55 -28.42 -9.90 -3.62
C THR A 55 -27.63 -8.84 -2.86
N ALA A 56 -27.09 -9.21 -1.69
CA ALA A 56 -26.41 -8.35 -0.71
C ALA A 56 -25.09 -7.66 -1.15
N TRP A 57 -24.59 -7.91 -2.36
CA TRP A 57 -23.36 -7.28 -2.88
C TRP A 57 -23.63 -5.93 -3.58
N ASP A 58 -24.87 -5.68 -4.02
CA ASP A 58 -25.25 -4.48 -4.78
C ASP A 58 -25.13 -3.19 -3.95
N ASP A 59 -25.71 -3.19 -2.74
CA ASP A 59 -25.62 -2.07 -1.79
C ASP A 59 -24.18 -1.72 -1.39
N LYS A 60 -23.31 -2.74 -1.36
CA LYS A 60 -21.89 -2.59 -1.02
C LYS A 60 -21.07 -2.02 -2.17
N LEU A 61 -21.52 -2.19 -3.41
CA LEU A 61 -20.85 -1.66 -4.60
C LEU A 61 -21.30 -0.24 -4.96
N HIS A 62 -22.57 0.07 -4.73
CA HIS A 62 -23.18 1.37 -5.08
C HIS A 62 -22.48 2.55 -4.42
N ARG A 63 -22.37 2.55 -3.08
CA ARG A 63 -21.79 3.71 -2.35
C ARG A 63 -20.34 4.00 -2.75
N PRO A 64 -19.44 3.00 -2.81
CA PRO A 64 -18.06 3.25 -3.21
C PRO A 64 -17.92 3.74 -4.65
N ILE A 65 -18.71 3.23 -5.61
CA ILE A 65 -18.68 3.71 -7.00
C ILE A 65 -19.26 5.12 -7.09
N ALA A 66 -20.38 5.40 -6.43
CA ALA A 66 -21.01 6.71 -6.43
C ALA A 66 -20.05 7.79 -5.90
N ASN A 67 -19.36 7.53 -4.79
CA ASN A 67 -18.37 8.46 -4.23
C ASN A 67 -17.22 8.75 -5.21
N ARG A 68 -16.74 7.72 -5.94
CA ARG A 68 -15.69 7.87 -6.95
C ARG A 68 -16.18 8.63 -8.19
N ALA A 69 -17.44 8.42 -8.59
CA ALA A 69 -18.06 9.16 -9.68
C ALA A 69 -18.23 10.65 -9.33
N TYR A 70 -18.63 10.97 -8.09
CA TYR A 70 -18.67 12.36 -7.62
C TYR A 70 -17.28 13.00 -7.56
N PHE A 71 -16.27 12.26 -7.11
CA PHE A 71 -14.89 12.72 -7.13
C PHE A 71 -14.39 12.98 -8.55
N PHE A 72 -14.65 12.05 -9.48
CA PHE A 72 -14.34 12.21 -10.90
C PHE A 72 -14.98 13.47 -11.49
N LEU A 73 -16.26 13.71 -11.20
CA LEU A 73 -16.96 14.92 -11.65
C LEU A 73 -16.34 16.18 -11.06
N PHE A 74 -15.99 16.17 -9.78
CA PHE A 74 -15.37 17.32 -9.12
C PHE A 74 -14.02 17.66 -9.78
N VAL A 75 -13.19 16.66 -10.06
CA VAL A 75 -11.90 16.84 -10.75
C VAL A 75 -12.12 17.32 -12.19
N GLY A 76 -13.10 16.75 -12.91
CA GLY A 76 -13.53 17.20 -14.24
C GLY A 76 -13.93 18.66 -14.27
N ALA A 77 -14.75 19.08 -13.31
CA ALA A 77 -15.19 20.46 -13.20
C ALA A 77 -14.03 21.40 -12.83
N ALA A 78 -13.10 20.96 -11.98
CA ALA A 78 -11.89 21.71 -11.66
C ALA A 78 -11.01 21.91 -12.91
N GLN A 79 -10.80 20.89 -13.74
CA GLN A 79 -10.04 21.01 -14.98
C GLN A 79 -10.73 21.92 -15.99
N LEU A 80 -12.04 21.80 -16.17
CA LEU A 80 -12.79 22.71 -17.05
C LEU A 80 -12.72 24.15 -16.56
N SER A 81 -12.76 24.35 -15.23
CA SER A 81 -12.59 25.65 -14.61
C SER A 81 -11.20 26.22 -14.89
N THR A 82 -10.13 25.44 -14.79
CA THR A 82 -8.77 25.92 -15.11
C THR A 82 -8.64 26.29 -16.58
N LEU A 83 -9.20 25.49 -17.49
CA LEU A 83 -9.21 25.78 -18.93
C LEU A 83 -9.93 27.09 -19.24
N TRP A 84 -11.06 27.35 -18.59
CA TRP A 84 -11.88 28.54 -18.85
C TRP A 84 -11.37 29.82 -18.17
N ILE A 85 -10.84 29.71 -16.95
CA ILE A 85 -10.30 30.85 -16.19
C ILE A 85 -8.97 31.30 -16.75
N SER A 86 -8.03 30.37 -16.96
CA SER A 86 -6.65 30.75 -17.16
C SER A 86 -6.37 31.30 -18.55
N ASN A 87 -7.13 30.94 -19.60
CA ASN A 87 -6.95 31.30 -21.03
C ASN A 87 -5.49 31.36 -21.55
N GLN A 88 -4.55 30.85 -20.77
CA GLN A 88 -3.12 30.80 -21.00
C GLN A 88 -2.79 29.33 -21.13
N SER A 89 -2.30 28.93 -22.30
CA SER A 89 -2.00 27.53 -22.62
C SER A 89 -0.97 26.94 -21.66
N GLU A 90 0.04 27.71 -21.26
CA GLU A 90 1.17 27.22 -20.47
C GLU A 90 0.77 26.69 -19.08
N PHE A 91 -0.16 27.34 -18.39
CA PHE A 91 -0.65 26.87 -17.09
C PHE A 91 -1.45 25.56 -17.23
N ASN A 92 -2.27 25.45 -18.28
CA ASN A 92 -3.07 24.24 -18.52
C ASN A 92 -2.20 23.06 -18.99
N ASP A 93 -1.20 23.32 -19.83
CA ASP A 93 -0.25 22.31 -20.30
C ASP A 93 0.57 21.74 -19.14
N THR A 94 0.91 22.58 -18.16
CA THR A 94 1.58 22.13 -16.93
C THR A 94 0.67 21.29 -16.03
N LEU A 95 -0.63 21.62 -15.93
CA LEU A 95 -1.57 20.91 -15.06
C LEU A 95 -2.19 19.65 -15.68
N ALA A 96 -2.25 19.56 -17.01
CA ALA A 96 -2.91 18.46 -17.73
C ALA A 96 -2.40 17.07 -17.31
N PRO A 97 -1.08 16.82 -17.18
CA PRO A 97 -0.57 15.52 -16.74
C PRO A 97 -1.06 15.10 -15.34
N TYR A 98 -1.20 16.07 -14.42
CA TYR A 98 -1.69 15.81 -13.08
C TYR A 98 -3.18 15.46 -13.08
N PHE A 99 -3.99 16.12 -13.90
CA PHE A 99 -5.40 15.76 -14.08
C PHE A 99 -5.54 14.36 -14.70
N SER A 100 -4.76 14.05 -15.74
CA SER A 100 -4.71 12.70 -16.35
C SER A 100 -4.38 11.63 -15.32
N ALA A 101 -3.36 11.84 -14.49
CA ALA A 101 -2.98 10.93 -13.42
C ALA A 101 -4.13 10.73 -12.41
N ILE A 102 -4.83 11.79 -12.00
CA ILE A 102 -5.98 11.69 -11.08
C ILE A 102 -7.13 10.90 -11.71
N TYR A 103 -7.42 11.08 -13.00
CA TYR A 103 -8.44 10.30 -13.69
C TYR A 103 -8.09 8.82 -13.77
N ILE A 104 -6.84 8.51 -14.12
CA ILE A 104 -6.33 7.14 -14.15
C ILE A 104 -6.50 6.50 -12.76
N LEU A 105 -6.03 7.15 -11.68
CA LEU A 105 -6.15 6.62 -10.32
C LEU A 105 -7.61 6.43 -9.89
N THR A 106 -8.50 7.35 -10.28
CA THR A 106 -9.93 7.24 -9.98
C THR A 106 -10.56 6.07 -10.73
N ALA A 107 -10.25 5.90 -12.01
CA ALA A 107 -10.70 4.76 -12.82
C ALA A 107 -10.17 3.43 -12.29
N THR A 108 -8.88 3.37 -11.93
CA THR A 108 -8.25 2.21 -11.26
C THR A 108 -8.96 1.88 -9.95
N SER A 109 -9.33 2.88 -9.16
CA SER A 109 -10.05 2.70 -7.91
C SER A 109 -11.47 2.15 -8.13
N ILE A 110 -12.18 2.61 -9.18
CA ILE A 110 -13.48 2.06 -9.59
C ILE A 110 -13.31 0.59 -10.00
N ALA A 111 -12.35 0.29 -10.88
CA ALA A 111 -12.08 -1.07 -11.35
C ALA A 111 -11.71 -2.03 -10.20
N SER A 112 -10.86 -1.59 -9.27
CA SER A 112 -10.46 -2.38 -8.09
C SER A 112 -11.65 -2.73 -7.18
N VAL A 113 -12.59 -1.80 -7.01
CA VAL A 113 -13.81 -2.01 -6.23
C VAL A 113 -14.78 -2.94 -6.97
N SER A 114 -14.92 -2.80 -8.29
CA SER A 114 -15.70 -3.72 -9.11
C SER A 114 -15.17 -5.14 -8.99
N ILE A 115 -13.84 -5.34 -9.07
CA ILE A 115 -13.21 -6.65 -8.88
C ILE A 115 -13.54 -7.25 -7.51
N LYS A 116 -13.49 -6.45 -6.44
CA LYS A 116 -13.77 -6.92 -5.07
C LYS A 116 -15.15 -7.56 -4.93
N HIS A 117 -16.16 -7.10 -5.67
CA HIS A 117 -17.53 -7.57 -5.52
C HIS A 117 -17.98 -8.52 -6.65
N ILE A 118 -17.50 -8.28 -7.88
CA ILE A 118 -17.91 -9.07 -9.05
C ILE A 118 -17.15 -10.40 -9.12
N ILE A 119 -15.84 -10.42 -8.85
CA ILE A 119 -15.04 -11.65 -9.01
C ILE A 119 -15.52 -12.80 -8.11
N PRO A 120 -15.78 -12.59 -6.80
CA PRO A 120 -16.35 -13.65 -5.97
C PRO A 120 -17.67 -14.20 -6.51
N MET A 121 -18.59 -13.32 -6.91
CA MET A 121 -19.88 -13.71 -7.49
C MET A 121 -19.73 -14.54 -8.77
N VAL A 122 -18.81 -14.15 -9.65
CA VAL A 122 -18.54 -14.89 -10.89
C VAL A 122 -17.97 -16.26 -10.57
N MET A 123 -17.00 -16.34 -9.66
CA MET A 123 -16.36 -17.59 -9.25
C MET A 123 -17.37 -18.56 -8.62
N ASP A 124 -18.23 -18.09 -7.72
CA ASP A 124 -19.21 -18.94 -7.04
C ASP A 124 -20.17 -19.61 -8.05
N ARG A 125 -20.56 -18.91 -9.12
CA ARG A 125 -21.39 -19.48 -10.20
C ARG A 125 -20.69 -20.58 -11.02
N PHE A 126 -19.36 -20.52 -11.14
CA PHE A 126 -18.60 -21.54 -11.86
C PHE A 126 -18.30 -22.77 -10.98
N THR A 127 -18.10 -22.56 -9.68
CA THR A 127 -17.83 -23.63 -8.71
C THR A 127 -19.06 -24.53 -8.46
N GLU A 128 -20.28 -24.00 -8.59
CA GLU A 128 -21.53 -24.76 -8.39
C GLU A 128 -21.71 -25.95 -9.35
N LYS A 129 -20.95 -26.02 -10.46
CA LYS A 129 -21.01 -27.12 -11.46
C LYS A 129 -19.93 -28.20 -11.32
N SER A 130 -18.93 -28.04 -10.45
CA SER A 130 -17.91 -29.07 -10.22
C SER A 130 -17.99 -29.62 -8.81
N SER A 131 -18.15 -30.93 -8.67
CA SER A 131 -18.28 -31.69 -7.43
C SER A 131 -17.02 -31.70 -6.52
N VAL A 132 -16.19 -30.67 -6.57
CA VAL A 132 -15.12 -30.42 -5.62
C VAL A 132 -15.38 -29.06 -4.99
N THR A 133 -15.92 -29.09 -3.78
CA THR A 133 -16.15 -27.92 -2.92
C THR A 133 -14.83 -27.22 -2.61
N VAL A 134 -14.42 -26.28 -3.45
CA VAL A 134 -13.60 -25.14 -3.02
C VAL A 134 -14.59 -24.00 -2.80
N SER A 135 -15.40 -24.16 -1.75
CA SER A 135 -16.33 -23.13 -1.29
C SER A 135 -15.51 -21.93 -0.80
N GLY A 136 -15.75 -20.78 -1.44
CA GLY A 136 -15.06 -19.54 -1.15
C GLY A 136 -14.14 -19.14 -2.30
N SER A 137 -14.53 -18.10 -3.04
CA SER A 137 -13.64 -17.31 -3.89
C SER A 137 -12.27 -17.20 -3.22
N ASN A 138 -11.23 -17.81 -3.81
CA ASN A 138 -9.92 -17.82 -3.17
C ASN A 138 -9.50 -16.36 -2.90
N PRO A 139 -9.37 -15.92 -1.63
CA PRO A 139 -9.05 -14.53 -1.30
C PRO A 139 -7.78 -14.04 -2.03
N LEU A 140 -6.89 -14.97 -2.37
CA LEU A 140 -5.69 -14.73 -3.17
C LEU A 140 -6.02 -14.23 -4.58
N ILE A 141 -7.03 -14.75 -5.28
CA ILE A 141 -7.36 -14.32 -6.65
C ILE A 141 -7.84 -12.86 -6.65
N THR A 142 -8.76 -12.53 -5.74
CA THR A 142 -9.26 -11.15 -5.61
C THR A 142 -8.14 -10.20 -5.17
N PHE A 143 -7.27 -10.65 -4.25
CA PHE A 143 -6.10 -9.87 -3.83
C PHE A 143 -5.14 -9.60 -4.99
N THR A 144 -4.71 -10.65 -5.70
CA THR A 144 -3.76 -10.56 -6.82
C THR A 144 -4.28 -9.71 -7.97
N LEU A 145 -5.56 -9.88 -8.36
CA LEU A 145 -6.16 -9.05 -9.41
C LEU A 145 -6.23 -7.58 -9.02
N ARG A 146 -6.61 -7.29 -7.77
CA ARG A 146 -6.65 -5.90 -7.28
C ARG A 146 -5.25 -5.30 -7.20
N PHE A 147 -4.25 -6.08 -6.79
CA PHE A 147 -2.86 -5.66 -6.79
C PHE A 147 -2.38 -5.33 -8.21
N ALA A 148 -2.64 -6.21 -9.18
CA ALA A 148 -2.28 -5.99 -10.58
C ALA A 148 -2.93 -4.73 -11.16
N ILE A 149 -4.23 -4.50 -10.89
CA ILE A 149 -4.92 -3.28 -11.30
C ILE A 149 -4.30 -2.04 -10.68
N TRP A 150 -4.02 -2.06 -9.38
CA TRP A 150 -3.40 -0.91 -8.70
C TRP A 150 -1.99 -0.64 -9.19
N PHE A 151 -1.21 -1.69 -9.41
CA PHE A 151 0.15 -1.58 -9.95
C PHE A 151 0.13 -0.98 -11.36
N GLY A 152 -0.71 -1.50 -12.25
CA GLY A 152 -0.87 -0.96 -13.60
C GLY A 152 -1.43 0.47 -13.61
N GLY A 153 -2.41 0.77 -12.76
CA GLY A 153 -2.98 2.10 -12.62
C GLY A 153 -1.97 3.13 -12.11
N LEU A 154 -1.18 2.77 -11.10
CA LEU A 154 -0.10 3.61 -10.58
C LEU A 154 0.99 3.82 -11.63
N TYR A 155 1.36 2.77 -12.37
CA TYR A 155 2.31 2.86 -13.47
C TYR A 155 1.85 3.89 -14.52
N LEU A 156 0.61 3.77 -15.00
CA LEU A 156 0.06 4.69 -15.99
C LEU A 156 -0.02 6.13 -15.44
N ALA A 157 -0.48 6.30 -14.19
CA ALA A 157 -0.60 7.63 -13.58
C ALA A 157 0.77 8.31 -13.38
N LEU A 158 1.80 7.56 -12.99
CA LEU A 158 3.16 8.10 -12.85
C LEU A 158 3.79 8.43 -14.21
N THR A 159 3.48 7.64 -15.23
CA THR A 159 3.95 7.89 -16.61
C THR A 159 3.44 9.23 -17.12
N GLU A 160 2.18 9.59 -16.86
CA GLU A 160 1.63 10.89 -17.24
C GLU A 160 2.44 12.05 -16.67
N ILE A 161 2.77 12.00 -15.37
CA ILE A 161 3.54 13.06 -14.70
C ILE A 161 5.06 12.97 -14.93
N GLY A 162 5.52 12.11 -15.85
CA GLY A 162 6.94 11.97 -16.20
C GLY A 162 7.79 11.23 -15.16
N VAL A 163 7.16 10.46 -14.25
CA VAL A 163 7.86 9.66 -13.25
C VAL A 163 7.97 8.21 -13.71
N GLU A 164 9.19 7.71 -13.83
CA GLU A 164 9.46 6.33 -14.20
C GLU A 164 9.32 5.39 -12.98
N LEU A 165 8.18 4.69 -12.85
CA LEU A 165 7.91 3.79 -11.72
C LEU A 165 9.00 2.73 -11.53
N PHE A 166 9.50 2.11 -12.60
CA PHE A 166 10.55 1.10 -12.51
C PHE A 166 11.87 1.68 -12.00
N GLY A 167 12.23 2.90 -12.41
CA GLY A 167 13.38 3.63 -11.87
C GLY A 167 13.25 3.92 -10.37
N VAL A 168 12.06 4.36 -9.93
CA VAL A 168 11.76 4.55 -8.49
C VAL A 168 11.89 3.23 -7.73
N LEU A 169 11.30 2.14 -8.23
CA LEU A 169 11.39 0.83 -7.59
C LEU A 169 12.82 0.30 -7.53
N ALA A 170 13.61 0.49 -8.60
CA ALA A 170 15.02 0.11 -8.62
C ALA A 170 15.82 0.87 -7.55
N SER A 171 15.59 2.18 -7.42
CA SER A 171 16.24 3.01 -6.40
C SER A 171 15.86 2.57 -4.98
N LEU A 172 14.58 2.28 -4.73
CA LEU A 172 14.09 1.78 -3.45
C LEU A 172 14.65 0.41 -3.11
N ALA A 173 14.81 -0.47 -4.10
CA ALA A 173 15.40 -1.79 -3.93
C ALA A 173 16.87 -1.69 -3.48
N VAL A 174 17.67 -0.86 -4.17
CA VAL A 174 19.08 -0.61 -3.80
C VAL A 174 19.17 0.04 -2.42
N PHE A 175 18.33 1.03 -2.13
CA PHE A 175 18.30 1.69 -0.83
C PHE A 175 17.95 0.73 0.32
N SER A 176 16.94 -0.13 0.11
CA SER A 176 16.53 -1.15 1.08
C SER A 176 17.63 -2.18 1.32
N LEU A 177 18.36 -2.57 0.26
CA LEU A 177 19.50 -3.46 0.38
C LEU A 177 20.61 -2.84 1.24
N ILE A 178 20.97 -1.58 0.98
CA ILE A 178 21.99 -0.86 1.75
C ILE A 178 21.61 -0.76 3.22
N ILE A 179 20.36 -0.39 3.53
CA ILE A 179 19.86 -0.34 4.92
C ILE A 179 19.91 -1.73 5.56
N GLY A 180 19.49 -2.77 4.83
CA GLY A 180 19.53 -4.15 5.30
C GLY A 180 20.94 -4.58 5.66
N LEU A 181 21.93 -4.29 4.80
CA LEU A 181 23.34 -4.59 5.05
C LEU A 181 23.90 -3.80 6.23
N ALA A 182 23.52 -2.52 6.38
CA ALA A 182 23.95 -1.69 7.49
C ALA A 182 23.45 -2.19 8.86
N ILE A 183 22.22 -2.72 8.92
CA ILE A 183 21.59 -3.18 10.17
C ILE A 183 21.82 -4.68 10.44
N GLN A 184 22.26 -5.45 9.43
CA GLN A 184 22.41 -6.92 9.51
C GLN A 184 23.11 -7.38 10.79
N GLN A 185 24.25 -6.77 11.14
CA GLN A 185 25.01 -7.14 12.33
C GLN A 185 24.26 -6.83 13.63
N THR A 186 23.64 -5.66 13.73
CA THR A 186 22.89 -5.25 14.92
C THR A 186 21.69 -6.16 15.14
N LEU A 187 20.96 -6.48 14.08
CA LEU A 187 19.82 -7.39 14.15
C LEU A 187 20.27 -8.81 14.54
N GLY A 188 21.39 -9.28 14.00
CA GLY A 188 22.01 -10.56 14.40
C GLY A 188 22.32 -10.62 15.89
N ASN A 189 22.89 -9.56 16.46
CA ASN A 189 23.18 -9.48 17.90
C ASN A 189 21.93 -9.62 18.78
N ILE A 190 20.83 -8.98 18.37
CA ILE A 190 19.56 -9.04 19.09
C ILE A 190 18.96 -10.44 19.01
N VAL A 191 18.93 -11.03 17.81
CA VAL A 191 18.40 -12.38 17.59
C VAL A 191 19.20 -13.42 18.39
N ASN A 192 20.53 -13.36 18.38
CA ASN A 192 21.36 -14.29 19.14
C ASN A 192 21.10 -14.21 20.64
N SER A 193 20.91 -13.00 21.17
CA SER A 193 20.61 -12.80 22.58
C SER A 193 19.22 -13.32 22.95
N PHE A 194 18.24 -13.19 22.04
CA PHE A 194 16.92 -13.78 22.20
C PHE A 194 16.93 -15.31 22.14
N LEU A 195 17.72 -15.90 21.24
CA LEU A 195 17.89 -17.35 21.14
C LEU A 195 18.50 -17.93 22.42
N LEU A 196 19.55 -17.31 22.97
CA LEU A 196 20.12 -17.73 24.27
C LEU A 196 19.09 -17.66 25.41
N ALA A 197 18.17 -16.70 25.38
CA ALA A 197 17.14 -16.56 26.40
C ALA A 197 16.03 -17.62 26.29
N ILE A 198 15.72 -18.09 25.07
CA ILE A 198 14.76 -19.16 24.80
C ILE A 198 15.37 -20.52 25.12
N ASP A 199 16.49 -20.86 24.49
CA ASP A 199 17.07 -22.21 24.56
C ASP A 199 17.81 -22.45 25.88
N ARG A 200 18.22 -21.37 26.57
CA ARG A 200 18.93 -21.40 27.86
C ARG A 200 19.98 -22.51 27.97
N PRO A 201 20.98 -22.56 27.08
CA PRO A 201 22.02 -23.60 27.10
C PRO A 201 22.87 -23.58 28.39
N PHE A 202 22.84 -22.46 29.12
CA PHE A 202 23.48 -22.28 30.42
C PHE A 202 22.69 -21.28 31.28
N GLU A 203 22.91 -21.34 32.58
CA GLU A 203 22.40 -20.37 33.56
C GLU A 203 23.52 -19.67 34.32
N ILE A 204 23.17 -18.59 35.02
CA ILE A 204 24.10 -17.90 35.92
C ILE A 204 24.53 -18.87 37.01
N GLY A 205 25.85 -19.05 37.17
CA GLY A 205 26.47 -20.02 38.06
C GLY A 205 26.99 -21.27 37.35
N ASP A 206 26.55 -21.57 36.12
CA ASP A 206 27.03 -22.74 35.38
C ASP A 206 28.52 -22.58 35.00
N ARG A 207 29.25 -23.69 35.05
CA ARG A 207 30.61 -23.77 34.52
C ARG A 207 30.55 -24.15 33.05
N ILE A 208 30.98 -23.24 32.19
CA ILE A 208 30.95 -23.41 30.74
C ILE A 208 32.35 -23.31 30.16
N GLU A 209 32.53 -23.96 29.02
CA GLU A 209 33.72 -23.85 28.18
C GLU A 209 33.28 -23.47 26.75
N VAL A 210 33.83 -22.36 26.24
CA VAL A 210 33.56 -21.82 24.91
C VAL A 210 34.85 -21.24 24.35
N ASP A 211 35.23 -21.65 23.13
CA ASP A 211 36.42 -21.17 22.42
C ASP A 211 37.71 -21.16 23.27
N GLY A 212 37.89 -22.21 24.08
CA GLY A 212 39.06 -22.36 24.97
C GLY A 212 39.01 -21.53 26.26
N THR A 213 37.94 -20.75 26.48
CA THR A 213 37.69 -20.07 27.77
C THR A 213 36.86 -20.96 28.67
N TRP A 214 37.42 -21.39 29.81
CA TRP A 214 36.71 -22.19 30.82
C TRP A 214 36.47 -21.37 32.08
N GLY A 215 35.22 -21.06 32.39
CA GLY A 215 34.89 -20.33 33.61
C GLY A 215 33.45 -20.51 34.07
N SER A 216 33.07 -19.76 35.11
CA SER A 216 31.70 -19.75 35.65
C SER A 216 30.94 -18.52 35.13
N VAL A 217 29.69 -18.70 34.70
CA VAL A 217 28.85 -17.59 34.22
C VAL A 217 28.45 -16.69 35.39
N VAL A 218 28.84 -15.42 35.35
CA VAL A 218 28.54 -14.44 36.41
C VAL A 218 27.28 -13.64 36.07
N GLY A 219 27.00 -13.44 34.79
CA GLY A 219 25.79 -12.73 34.36
C GLY A 219 25.67 -12.62 32.86
N THR A 220 24.43 -12.61 32.38
CA THR A 220 24.10 -12.48 30.96
C THR A 220 23.53 -11.08 30.72
N GLY A 221 24.17 -10.31 29.85
CA GLY A 221 23.69 -9.01 29.39
C GLY A 221 22.96 -9.10 28.05
N ILE A 222 22.43 -7.97 27.60
CA ILE A 222 21.69 -7.87 26.31
C ILE A 222 22.58 -8.22 25.11
N LEU A 223 23.89 -7.96 25.17
CA LEU A 223 24.81 -8.15 24.03
C LEU A 223 25.95 -9.12 24.32
N SER A 224 26.22 -9.42 25.59
CA SER A 224 27.38 -10.20 26.01
C SER A 224 27.12 -10.93 27.31
N THR A 225 27.75 -12.08 27.49
CA THR A 225 27.79 -12.84 28.75
C THR A 225 29.13 -12.64 29.43
N LYS A 226 29.12 -12.49 30.75
CA LYS A 226 30.29 -12.32 31.60
C LYS A 226 30.63 -13.67 32.24
N VAL A 227 31.84 -14.14 32.01
CA VAL A 227 32.38 -15.41 32.52
C VAL A 227 33.60 -15.11 33.39
N LEU A 228 33.66 -15.69 34.58
CA LEU A 228 34.83 -15.60 35.45
C LEU A 228 35.70 -16.84 35.26
N ASP A 229 36.90 -16.64 34.72
CA ASP A 229 37.89 -17.71 34.52
C ASP A 229 38.54 -18.12 35.86
N ARG A 230 39.27 -19.24 35.86
CA ARG A 230 40.02 -19.80 37.01
C ARG A 230 41.06 -18.85 37.57
N ASP A 231 41.61 -17.98 36.73
CA ASP A 231 42.54 -16.91 37.11
C ASP A 231 41.81 -15.67 37.69
N GLU A 232 40.52 -15.78 38.03
CA GLU A 232 39.65 -14.69 38.51
C GLU A 232 39.53 -13.50 37.53
N ARG A 233 39.78 -13.74 36.23
CA ARG A 233 39.60 -12.73 35.18
C ARG A 233 38.17 -12.71 34.69
N LEU A 234 37.58 -11.52 34.58
CA LEU A 234 36.26 -11.33 33.99
C LEU A 234 36.36 -11.29 32.46
N VAL A 235 35.99 -12.38 31.80
CA VAL A 235 35.94 -12.50 30.34
C VAL A 235 34.55 -12.09 29.85
N VAL A 236 34.49 -11.15 28.91
CA VAL A 236 33.24 -10.67 28.31
C VAL A 236 33.12 -11.28 26.92
N ILE A 237 32.19 -12.21 26.75
CA ILE A 237 31.97 -12.94 25.50
C ILE A 237 30.74 -12.36 24.81
N PRO A 238 30.83 -11.87 23.56
CA PRO A 238 29.66 -11.44 22.79
C PRO A 238 28.66 -12.59 22.63
N ASN A 239 27.36 -12.31 22.73
CA ASN A 239 26.32 -13.34 22.60
C ASN A 239 26.36 -14.02 21.22
N ASN A 240 26.82 -13.32 20.18
CA ASN A 240 27.05 -13.92 18.86
C ASN A 240 28.06 -15.05 18.89
N THR A 241 29.16 -14.87 19.60
CA THR A 241 30.20 -15.88 19.73
C THR A 241 29.63 -17.10 20.45
N LEU A 242 28.86 -16.91 21.52
CA LEU A 242 28.23 -18.01 22.25
C LEU A 242 27.26 -18.83 21.37
N VAL A 243 26.48 -18.18 20.50
CA VAL A 243 25.53 -18.88 19.61
C VAL A 243 26.26 -19.56 18.43
N GLN A 244 27.38 -19.01 17.97
CA GLN A 244 28.15 -19.54 16.83
C GLN A 244 29.15 -20.63 17.23
N SER A 245 29.55 -20.68 18.50
CA SER A 245 30.55 -21.60 19.01
C SER A 245 29.91 -22.78 19.75
N THR A 246 30.64 -23.90 19.84
CA THR A 246 30.21 -25.03 20.67
C THR A 246 30.35 -24.67 22.15
N ILE A 247 29.25 -24.74 22.89
CA ILE A 247 29.23 -24.53 24.35
C ILE A 247 29.24 -25.88 25.04
N ILE A 248 30.28 -26.14 25.85
CA ILE A 248 30.32 -27.30 26.74
C ILE A 248 29.86 -26.83 28.12
N ASN A 249 28.70 -27.29 28.58
CA ASN A 249 28.19 -27.00 29.91
C ASN A 249 28.55 -28.15 30.88
N HIS A 250 29.52 -27.90 31.76
CA HIS A 250 30.01 -28.85 32.74
C HIS A 250 29.11 -28.98 33.98
N ALA A 251 28.11 -28.11 34.15
CA ALA A 251 27.19 -28.14 35.28
C ALA A 251 25.96 -29.03 35.04
N ARG A 252 25.55 -29.18 33.77
CA ARG A 252 24.32 -29.90 33.39
C ARG A 252 24.57 -31.32 32.84
N GLY A 253 25.80 -31.63 32.43
CA GLY A 253 26.21 -32.96 32.00
C GLY A 253 26.56 -33.88 33.17
N GLY A 254 25.57 -34.23 34.01
CA GLY A 254 25.73 -35.23 35.06
C GLY A 254 25.99 -36.61 34.46
N GLY A 255 26.90 -37.39 35.07
CA GLY A 255 27.47 -38.66 34.56
C GLY A 255 26.50 -39.80 34.25
N ASP A 256 25.19 -39.57 34.29
CA ASP A 256 24.13 -40.52 34.02
C ASP A 256 23.60 -40.40 32.57
N GLY A 257 24.07 -39.42 31.79
CA GLY A 257 23.87 -39.35 30.34
C GLY A 257 22.45 -38.98 29.87
N MET A 258 21.60 -38.44 30.75
CA MET A 258 20.25 -38.00 30.40
C MET A 258 20.23 -36.48 30.34
N ALA A 259 20.22 -35.93 29.13
CA ALA A 259 19.98 -34.50 28.83
C ALA A 259 18.55 -34.31 28.32
#